data_AF-A0A4Y2Q5S8-F1
#
_entry.id   AF-A0A4Y2Q5S8-F1
#
_cell.length_a   1.000
_cell.length_b   1.000
_cell.length_c   1.000
_cell.angle_alpha   90.00
_cell.angle_beta   90.00
_cell.angle_gamma   90.00
#
_symmetry.space_group_name_H-M   'P 1'
#
loop_
_entity.id
_entity.type
_entity.pdbx_description
1 polymer ?
#
loop_
_entity_poly.entity_id
_entity_poly.type
_entity_poly.pdbx_seq_one_letter_code
_entity_poly.pdbx_strand_id
1 'polypeptide(L)'
;MTYRSVLLPDKSATTRPRQVRRNSPPRGTFSKRRQRRRDYARTQEAFRKNPSRNILLPKIFHLLVLSSVRVGNLAKLDTRVRAFVRKVLYLPTDCPNAYQHAAVSEGGLGVPSLRYSVPV
;
A
#
# COMPACT_ATOMS: atom_id res chain seq x y z
N MET A 1 5.46 -55.91 -19.85
CA MET A 1 5.94 -54.77 -20.66
C MET A 1 5.03 -53.59 -20.33
N THR A 2 5.43 -52.44 -19.79
CA THR A 2 6.73 -51.79 -19.62
C THR A 2 6.47 -50.65 -18.62
N TYR A 3 7.31 -50.51 -17.60
CA TYR A 3 7.24 -49.40 -16.63
C TYR A 3 7.54 -48.08 -17.35
N ARG A 4 6.63 -47.10 -17.28
CA ARG A 4 6.89 -45.74 -17.77
C ARG A 4 7.58 -44.96 -16.66
N SER A 5 8.87 -44.72 -16.87
CA SER A 5 9.78 -44.00 -16.00
C SER A 5 9.36 -42.55 -15.74
N VAL A 6 9.66 -42.14 -14.52
CA VAL A 6 9.57 -40.81 -13.90
C VAL A 6 10.15 -39.71 -14.79
N LEU A 7 9.44 -38.59 -14.92
CA LEU A 7 10.01 -37.31 -15.34
C LEU A 7 9.65 -36.26 -14.29
N LEU A 8 10.53 -36.12 -13.29
CA LEU A 8 10.61 -34.93 -12.45
C LEU A 8 11.10 -33.78 -13.36
N PRO A 9 10.52 -32.57 -13.29
CA PRO A 9 11.04 -31.45 -14.04
C PRO A 9 12.45 -31.09 -13.56
N ASP A 10 13.37 -31.02 -14.51
CA ASP A 10 14.78 -30.67 -14.30
C ASP A 10 14.93 -29.36 -13.55
N LYS A 11 15.67 -29.41 -12.43
CA LYS A 11 16.11 -28.25 -11.66
C LYS A 11 17.27 -27.57 -12.39
N SER A 12 17.00 -26.83 -13.47
CA SER A 12 18.06 -26.05 -14.14
C SER A 12 17.60 -24.77 -14.86
N ALA A 13 16.66 -24.03 -14.30
CA ALA A 13 16.36 -22.68 -14.78
C ALA A 13 15.91 -21.75 -13.64
N THR A 14 16.81 -21.45 -12.70
CA THR A 14 16.65 -20.25 -11.88
C THR A 14 16.88 -19.06 -12.80
N THR A 15 15.81 -18.53 -13.38
CA THR A 15 15.86 -17.24 -14.08
C THR A 15 16.29 -16.20 -13.04
N ARG A 16 17.59 -15.88 -13.02
CA ARG A 16 18.13 -14.83 -12.17
C ARG A 16 17.30 -13.57 -12.44
N PRO A 17 16.86 -12.84 -11.41
CA PRO A 17 16.12 -11.61 -11.62
C PRO A 17 16.94 -10.72 -12.56
N ARG A 18 16.31 -10.33 -13.67
CA ARG A 18 16.88 -9.43 -14.68
C ARG A 18 17.57 -8.30 -13.94
N GLN A 19 18.90 -8.22 -14.03
CA GLN A 19 19.65 -7.11 -13.44
C GLN A 19 19.02 -5.83 -14.00
N VAL A 20 18.33 -5.09 -13.12
CA VAL A 20 17.90 -3.73 -13.44
C VAL A 20 19.19 -3.02 -13.80
N ARG A 21 19.33 -2.65 -15.08
CA ARG A 21 20.43 -1.80 -15.52
C ARG A 21 20.35 -0.58 -14.62
N ARG A 22 21.26 -0.50 -13.64
CA ARG A 22 21.50 0.72 -12.90
C ARG A 22 22.03 1.66 -13.95
N ASN A 23 21.14 2.43 -14.57
CA ASN A 23 21.50 3.60 -15.33
C ASN A 23 22.16 4.52 -14.31
N SER A 24 23.47 4.34 -14.11
CA SER A 24 24.29 5.34 -13.45
C SER A 24 24.00 6.64 -14.19
N PRO A 25 23.50 7.68 -13.49
CA PRO A 25 23.12 8.91 -14.16
C PRO A 25 24.32 9.37 -14.99
N PRO A 26 24.09 9.83 -16.24
CA PRO A 26 25.17 10.33 -17.07
C PRO A 26 25.96 11.33 -16.23
N ARG A 27 27.29 11.19 -16.21
CA ARG A 27 28.18 11.99 -15.37
C ARG A 27 27.92 13.45 -15.73
N GLY A 28 27.03 14.10 -14.97
CA GLY A 28 26.46 15.38 -15.33
C GLY A 28 27.56 16.41 -15.44
N THR A 29 27.35 17.41 -16.28
CA THR A 29 28.21 18.58 -16.50
C THR A 29 28.43 19.44 -15.24
N PHE A 30 27.98 18.97 -14.08
CA PHE A 30 28.01 19.65 -12.79
C PHE A 30 28.64 18.75 -11.72
N SER A 31 29.51 19.33 -10.90
CA SER A 31 30.06 18.67 -9.71
C SER A 31 28.94 18.04 -8.86
N LYS A 32 29.20 16.86 -8.27
CA LYS A 32 28.28 16.14 -7.36
C LYS A 32 27.66 17.06 -6.30
N ARG A 33 28.42 18.06 -5.83
CA ARG A 33 27.97 19.07 -4.86
C ARG A 33 26.88 19.98 -5.43
N ARG A 34 27.04 20.44 -6.68
CA ARG A 34 26.09 21.32 -7.38
C ARG A 34 24.83 20.56 -7.78
N GLN A 35 24.97 19.28 -8.15
CA GLN A 35 23.84 18.38 -8.38
C GLN A 35 23.01 18.22 -7.11
N ARG A 36 23.65 17.89 -5.98
CA ARG A 36 22.97 17.80 -4.67
C ARG A 36 22.24 19.08 -4.31
N ARG A 37 22.84 20.27 -4.51
CA ARG A 37 22.17 21.55 -4.24
C ARG A 37 20.90 21.73 -5.07
N ARG A 38 20.93 21.38 -6.35
CA ARG A 38 19.76 21.44 -7.24
C ARG A 38 18.70 20.43 -6.87
N ASP A 39 19.10 19.20 -6.54
CA ASP A 39 18.17 18.15 -6.12
C ASP A 39 17.52 18.53 -4.78
N TYR A 40 18.27 19.10 -3.84
CA TYR A 40 17.73 19.64 -2.59
C TYR A 40 16.75 20.80 -2.83
N ALA A 41 17.10 21.77 -3.69
CA ALA A 41 16.23 22.88 -4.04
C ALA A 41 14.92 22.39 -4.70
N ARG A 42 15.01 21.47 -5.67
CA ARG A 42 13.85 20.85 -6.32
C ARG A 42 12.97 20.10 -5.33
N THR A 43 13.59 19.37 -4.40
CA THR A 43 12.86 18.64 -3.35
C THR A 43 12.15 19.62 -2.41
N GLN A 44 12.81 20.71 -2.00
CA GLN A 44 12.19 21.75 -1.17
C GLN A 44 11.04 22.47 -1.87
N GLU A 45 11.16 22.78 -3.16
CA GLU A 45 10.05 23.36 -3.94
C GLU A 45 8.87 22.40 -4.04
N ALA A 46 9.14 21.10 -4.21
CA ALA A 46 8.10 20.07 -4.19
C ALA A 46 7.38 19.99 -2.83
N PHE A 47 8.11 20.20 -1.72
CA PHE A 47 7.51 20.33 -0.39
C PHE A 47 6.67 21.60 -0.23
N ARG A 48 7.12 22.75 -0.75
CA ARG A 48 6.39 24.03 -0.67
C ARG A 48 5.08 24.00 -1.45
N LYS A 49 5.03 23.29 -2.59
CA LYS A 49 3.83 23.24 -3.45
C LYS A 49 2.70 22.35 -2.92
N ASN A 50 2.96 21.40 -2.02
CA ASN A 50 1.95 20.44 -1.54
C ASN A 50 2.06 20.16 -0.02
N PRO A 51 1.75 21.13 0.86
CA PRO A 51 1.88 20.96 2.32
C PRO A 51 0.93 19.91 2.90
N SER A 52 -0.25 19.72 2.30
CA SER A 52 -1.29 18.79 2.77
C SER A 52 -0.89 17.32 2.62
N ARG A 53 -0.15 16.98 1.57
CA ARG A 53 0.15 15.58 1.24
C ARG A 53 1.34 15.02 2.01
N ASN A 54 2.30 15.87 2.39
CA ASN A 54 3.55 15.45 3.03
C ASN A 54 3.60 15.69 4.54
N ILE A 55 2.71 16.53 5.09
CA ILE A 55 2.73 16.89 6.52
C ILE A 55 1.49 16.38 7.24
N LEU A 56 0.30 16.51 6.65
CA LEU A 56 -0.94 16.11 7.33
C LEU A 56 -1.13 14.59 7.40
N LEU A 57 -0.97 13.89 6.27
CA LEU A 57 -1.19 12.44 6.22
C LEU A 57 -0.27 11.67 7.19
N PRO A 58 1.05 11.88 7.21
CA PRO A 58 1.92 11.20 8.16
C PRO A 58 1.62 11.58 9.61
N LYS A 59 1.25 12.85 9.90
CA LYS A 59 0.91 13.28 11.26
C LYS A 59 -0.37 12.64 11.78
N ILE A 60 -1.40 12.50 10.94
CA ILE A 60 -2.66 11.86 11.35
C ILE A 60 -2.44 10.35 11.60
N PHE A 61 -1.69 9.67 10.72
CA PHE A 61 -1.33 8.27 10.94
C PHE A 61 -0.45 8.09 12.20
N HIS A 62 0.53 8.96 12.41
CA HIS A 62 1.36 8.96 13.61
C HIS A 62 0.54 9.22 14.87
N LEU A 63 -0.40 10.16 14.87
CA LEU A 63 -1.29 10.41 16.01
C LEU A 63 -2.23 9.22 16.28
N LEU A 64 -2.73 8.54 15.26
CA LEU A 64 -3.58 7.36 15.43
C LEU A 64 -2.81 6.15 15.96
N VAL A 65 -1.52 6.02 15.61
CA VAL A 65 -0.64 4.96 16.13
C VAL A 65 -0.11 5.30 17.54
N LEU A 66 0.21 6.56 17.83
CA LEU A 66 0.69 6.98 19.15
C LEU A 66 -0.43 7.19 20.17
N SER A 67 -1.64 7.56 19.73
CA SER A 67 -2.79 7.54 20.63
C SER A 67 -3.15 6.08 20.88
N SER A 68 -3.28 5.68 22.15
CA SER A 68 -3.75 4.34 22.48
C SER A 68 -5.24 4.24 22.15
N VAL A 69 -5.57 4.02 20.88
CA VAL A 69 -6.95 3.81 20.45
C VAL A 69 -7.33 2.41 20.90
N ARG A 70 -8.17 2.33 21.94
CA ARG A 70 -8.67 1.04 22.44
C ARG A 70 -9.36 0.27 21.30
N VAL A 71 -9.17 -1.05 21.25
CA VAL A 71 -9.79 -1.96 20.26
C VAL A 71 -11.29 -1.71 20.08
N GLY A 72 -12.00 -1.39 21.17
CA GLY A 72 -13.43 -1.06 21.13
C GLY A 72 -13.78 0.19 20.32
N ASN A 73 -12.90 1.20 20.27
CA ASN A 73 -13.10 2.39 19.46
C ASN A 73 -12.87 2.11 17.96
N LEU A 74 -11.88 1.28 17.61
CA LEU A 74 -11.70 0.83 16.23
C LEU A 74 -12.91 0.02 15.73
N ALA A 75 -13.46 -0.85 16.57
CA ALA A 75 -14.66 -1.62 16.23
C ALA A 75 -15.89 -0.72 15.98
N LYS A 76 -16.06 0.36 16.78
CA LYS A 76 -17.12 1.35 16.56
C LYS A 76 -16.95 2.12 15.26
N LEU A 77 -15.71 2.49 14.91
CA LEU A 77 -15.41 3.14 13.64
C LEU A 77 -15.68 2.21 12.45
N ASP A 78 -15.24 0.96 12.51
CA ASP A 78 -15.53 -0.05 11.47
C ASP A 78 -17.03 -0.20 11.25
N THR A 79 -17.83 -0.16 12.32
CA THR A 79 -19.30 -0.23 12.22
C THR A 79 -19.89 1.00 11.50
N ARG A 80 -19.38 2.20 11.79
CA ARG A 80 -19.79 3.44 11.10
C ARG A 80 -19.38 3.44 9.63
N VAL A 81 -18.19 2.95 9.31
CA VAL A 81 -17.72 2.81 7.92
C VAL A 81 -18.63 1.87 7.14
N ARG A 82 -18.95 0.68 7.69
CA ARG A 82 -19.88 -0.25 7.03
C ARG A 82 -21.26 0.35 6.81
N ALA A 83 -21.81 1.07 7.81
CA ALA A 83 -23.10 1.73 7.69
C ALA A 83 -23.09 2.85 6.62
N PHE A 84 -22.02 3.63 6.58
CA PHE A 84 -21.83 4.67 5.57
C PHE A 84 -21.74 4.08 4.16
N VAL A 85 -20.93 3.03 3.98
CA VAL A 85 -20.80 2.32 2.69
C VAL A 85 -22.15 1.76 2.25
N ARG A 86 -22.92 1.14 3.15
CA ARG A 86 -24.26 0.63 2.83
C ARG A 86 -25.20 1.75 2.40
N LYS A 87 -25.13 2.91 3.06
CA LYS A 87 -25.97 4.07 2.74
C LYS A 87 -25.61 4.70 1.40
N VAL A 88 -24.32 4.90 1.11
CA VAL A 88 -23.85 5.57 -0.11
C VAL A 88 -24.14 4.72 -1.36
N LEU A 89 -23.97 3.42 -1.24
CA LEU A 89 -24.16 2.49 -2.36
C LEU A 89 -25.54 1.84 -2.38
N TYR A 90 -26.43 2.27 -1.47
CA TYR A 90 -27.78 1.72 -1.31
C TYR A 90 -27.78 0.18 -1.21
N LEU A 91 -26.81 -0.40 -0.49
CA LEU A 91 -26.75 -1.84 -0.30
C LEU A 91 -27.91 -2.33 0.57
N PRO A 92 -28.55 -3.46 0.22
CA PRO A 92 -29.55 -4.08 1.05
C PRO A 92 -28.96 -4.52 2.39
N THR A 93 -29.83 -4.60 3.41
CA THR A 93 -29.47 -5.02 4.77
C THR A 93 -28.87 -6.42 4.82
N ASP A 94 -29.26 -7.28 3.88
CA ASP A 94 -28.88 -8.69 3.79
C ASP A 94 -27.49 -8.91 3.14
N CYS A 95 -26.83 -7.84 2.67
CA CYS A 95 -25.47 -7.97 2.15
C CYS A 95 -24.50 -8.46 3.24
N PRO A 96 -23.73 -9.54 2.97
CA PRO A 96 -22.78 -10.06 3.93
C PRO A 96 -21.62 -9.08 4.13
N ASN A 97 -21.17 -8.89 5.37
CA ASN A 97 -20.02 -8.02 5.67
C ASN A 97 -18.74 -8.48 4.94
N ALA A 98 -18.62 -9.77 4.64
CA ALA A 98 -17.52 -10.32 3.87
C ALA A 98 -17.39 -9.67 2.49
N TYR A 99 -18.50 -9.35 1.81
CA TYR A 99 -18.49 -8.67 0.52
C TYR A 99 -17.83 -7.28 0.59
N GLN A 100 -18.00 -6.58 1.70
CA GLN A 100 -17.41 -5.25 1.90
C GLN A 100 -15.89 -5.32 2.07
N HIS A 101 -15.38 -6.41 2.68
CA HIS A 101 -13.96 -6.60 2.95
C HIS A 101 -13.24 -7.42 1.87
N ALA A 102 -13.97 -8.15 1.04
CA ALA A 102 -13.42 -8.93 -0.06
C ALA A 102 -12.67 -8.03 -1.06
N ALA A 103 -11.60 -8.56 -1.65
CA ALA A 103 -10.78 -7.82 -2.61
C ALA A 103 -11.60 -7.40 -3.83
N VAL A 104 -11.23 -6.26 -4.43
CA VAL A 104 -11.87 -5.74 -5.64
C VAL A 104 -11.69 -6.71 -6.82
N SER A 105 -10.60 -7.48 -6.84
CA SER A 105 -10.36 -8.53 -7.85
C SER A 105 -11.40 -9.65 -7.80
N GLU A 106 -11.97 -9.94 -6.63
CA GLU A 106 -12.99 -10.97 -6.41
C GLU A 106 -14.42 -10.39 -6.48
N GLY A 107 -14.56 -9.13 -6.91
CA GLY A 107 -15.84 -8.43 -6.98
C GLY A 107 -16.32 -7.82 -5.66
N GLY A 108 -15.48 -7.76 -4.63
CA GLY A 108 -15.79 -7.07 -3.36
C GLY A 108 -15.51 -5.57 -3.38
N LEU A 109 -15.76 -4.88 -2.26
CA LEU A 109 -15.46 -3.44 -2.14
C LEU A 109 -14.02 -3.11 -1.72
N GLY A 110 -13.27 -4.09 -1.21
CA GLY A 110 -11.89 -3.89 -0.76
C GLY A 110 -11.73 -2.95 0.43
N VAL A 111 -12.76 -2.80 1.28
CA VAL A 111 -12.69 -1.94 2.47
C VAL A 111 -11.85 -2.64 3.54
N PRO A 112 -10.68 -2.10 3.94
CA PRO A 112 -9.90 -2.70 5.01
C PRO A 112 -10.61 -2.53 6.36
N SER A 113 -10.54 -3.54 7.23
CA SER A 113 -11.01 -3.40 8.62
C SER A 113 -9.93 -2.73 9.46
N LEU A 114 -10.31 -1.62 10.11
CA LEU A 114 -9.41 -0.79 10.90
C LEU A 114 -8.80 -1.58 12.06
N ARG A 115 -9.54 -2.55 12.62
CA ARG A 115 -9.07 -3.43 13.69
C ARG A 115 -7.83 -4.23 13.33
N TYR A 116 -7.70 -4.66 12.08
CA TYR A 116 -6.56 -5.48 11.63
C TYR A 116 -5.48 -4.64 10.94
N SER A 117 -5.80 -3.44 10.46
CA SER A 117 -4.83 -2.55 9.83
C SER A 117 -4.00 -1.73 10.82
N VAL A 118 -4.51 -1.50 12.04
CA VAL A 118 -3.81 -0.72 13.07
C VAL A 118 -3.23 -1.67 14.12
N PRO A 119 -1.90 -1.67 14.35
CA PRO A 119 -1.32 -2.38 15.48
C PRO A 119 -1.71 -1.65 16.77
N VAL A 120 -2.38 -2.38 17.67
CA VAL A 120 -2.86 -1.94 18.99
C VAL A 120 -2.03 -2.57 20.10
#